data_AF-A0A2L0B077-F1
#
_entry.id   AF-A0A2L0B077-F1
#
_cell.length_a   1.000
_cell.length_b   1.000
_cell.length_c   1.000
_cell.angle_alpha   90.00
_cell.angle_beta   90.00
_cell.angle_gamma   90.00
#
_symmetry.space_group_name_H-M   'P 1'
#
loop_
_entity.id
_entity.type
_entity.pdbx_description
1 polymer ?
#
loop_
_entity_poly.entity_id
_entity_poly.type
_entity_poly.pdbx_seq_one_letter_code
_entity_poly.pdbx_strand_id
1 'polypeptide(L)'
;PISHYYLIVVPEDKTTNNKNPDQILTEYMTTNKTAKYEDENAPYIAAKFLQRNIPYTFHLGSGIESDGFKNKKLKRGKRYRIFVRAVVDTPQKHLYTSSPFSEYLALDMREAPPGEPPKRPNPNAPVEPDVSMNRNAEEAGMVWIVGPIIAVLFLSIIFVLGYIFKRKRRPCKAADGPAVTRPLMAADIGAGDLSTTDPTDPVEMRRINFQTPAMISHPPIPISELANHIERLKANDNIKFSQEYESIEPGQQFTWDHSSMEVNKSKNRYANVIAYDHSRVILQPLDGQVGGDYINANY
;
A
#
# COMPACT_ATOMS: atom_id res chain seq x y z
N PRO A 1 26.10 2.52 -5.18
CA PRO A 1 25.89 3.19 -6.49
C PRO A 1 25.45 2.14 -7.52
N ILE A 2 24.60 2.49 -8.50
CA ILE A 2 24.20 1.53 -9.56
C ILE A 2 25.40 1.27 -10.47
N SER A 3 25.73 0.00 -10.71
CA SER A 3 26.82 -0.37 -11.62
C SER A 3 26.33 -0.51 -13.05
N HIS A 4 25.27 -1.29 -13.25
CA HIS A 4 24.74 -1.63 -14.57
C HIS A 4 23.26 -1.99 -14.50
N TYR A 5 22.64 -2.01 -15.68
CA TYR A 5 21.29 -2.44 -15.92
C TYR A 5 21.26 -3.69 -16.79
N TYR A 6 20.32 -4.58 -16.51
CA TYR A 6 19.98 -5.71 -17.37
C TYR A 6 18.62 -5.48 -18.00
N LEU A 7 18.51 -5.72 -19.29
CA LEU A 7 17.24 -5.86 -19.98
C LEU A 7 16.89 -7.34 -20.05
N ILE A 8 15.84 -7.74 -19.34
CA ILE A 8 15.42 -9.14 -19.22
C ILE A 8 14.13 -9.34 -20.00
N VAL A 9 14.10 -10.42 -20.77
CA VAL A 9 12.98 -10.80 -21.62
C VAL A 9 12.39 -12.09 -21.09
N VAL A 10 11.07 -12.08 -20.94
CA VAL A 10 10.30 -13.16 -20.33
C VAL A 10 9.26 -13.63 -21.35
N PRO A 11 9.47 -14.79 -21.98
CA PRO A 11 8.44 -15.42 -22.80
C PRO A 11 7.18 -15.69 -21.97
N GLU A 12 6.01 -15.58 -22.61
CA GLU A 12 4.75 -15.98 -21.99
C GLU A 12 4.74 -17.51 -21.78
N ASP A 13 4.66 -17.92 -20.52
CA ASP A 13 4.50 -19.31 -20.12
C ASP A 13 3.59 -19.40 -18.88
N LYS A 14 2.87 -20.51 -18.74
CA LYS A 14 1.93 -20.75 -17.63
C LYS A 14 2.60 -20.62 -16.26
N THR A 15 3.88 -20.98 -16.18
CA THR A 15 4.66 -20.92 -14.94
C THR A 15 5.15 -19.51 -14.59
N THR A 16 5.26 -18.64 -15.59
CA THR A 16 5.89 -17.32 -15.45
C THR A 16 4.87 -16.18 -15.50
N ASN A 17 3.63 -16.46 -15.91
CA ASN A 17 2.57 -15.46 -15.98
C ASN A 17 2.30 -14.78 -14.63
N ASN A 18 2.26 -15.58 -13.54
CA ASN A 18 1.93 -15.13 -12.18
C ASN A 18 3.15 -14.69 -11.36
N LYS A 19 4.37 -14.71 -11.93
CA LYS A 19 5.59 -14.34 -11.21
C LYS A 19 5.85 -12.84 -11.33
N ASN A 20 6.32 -12.23 -10.25
CA ASN A 20 6.77 -10.83 -10.24
C ASN A 20 8.20 -10.71 -10.80
N PRO A 21 8.62 -9.54 -11.34
CA PRO A 21 9.96 -9.34 -11.87
C PRO A 21 11.06 -9.72 -10.88
N ASP A 22 10.89 -9.41 -9.59
CA ASP A 22 11.89 -9.68 -8.55
C ASP A 22 12.05 -11.17 -8.20
N GLN A 23 11.05 -12.00 -8.50
CA GLN A 23 11.12 -13.45 -8.31
C GLN A 23 11.93 -14.15 -9.41
N ILE A 24 12.19 -13.46 -10.53
CA ILE A 24 13.00 -13.97 -11.62
C ILE A 24 14.47 -13.67 -11.29
N LEU A 25 15.19 -14.66 -10.73
CA LEU A 25 16.57 -14.49 -10.25
C LEU A 25 17.59 -14.40 -11.40
N THR A 26 18.52 -13.45 -11.31
CA THR A 26 19.56 -13.21 -12.33
C THR A 26 20.56 -14.37 -12.42
N GLU A 27 20.84 -15.04 -11.29
CA GLU A 27 21.88 -16.06 -11.17
C GLU A 27 21.66 -17.22 -12.14
N TYR A 28 20.42 -17.66 -12.35
CA TYR A 28 20.11 -18.71 -13.33
C TYR A 28 20.42 -18.30 -14.76
N MET A 29 20.30 -17.00 -15.09
CA MET A 29 20.56 -16.49 -16.44
C MET A 29 22.05 -16.24 -16.71
N THR A 30 22.80 -15.82 -15.68
CA THR A 30 24.26 -15.65 -15.80
C THR A 30 25.01 -16.97 -15.73
N THR A 31 24.54 -17.94 -14.93
CA THR A 31 25.20 -19.26 -14.77
C THR A 31 24.96 -20.14 -16.00
N ASN A 32 23.76 -20.09 -16.59
CA ASN A 32 23.43 -20.79 -17.82
C ASN A 32 24.18 -20.27 -19.07
N LYS A 33 25.05 -19.26 -18.96
CA LYS A 33 26.00 -18.89 -20.03
C LYS A 33 26.84 -20.08 -20.53
N THR A 34 26.98 -21.13 -19.73
CA THR A 34 27.80 -22.32 -20.04
C THR A 34 27.01 -23.57 -20.43
N ALA A 35 25.69 -23.61 -20.20
CA ALA A 35 24.88 -24.79 -20.44
C ALA A 35 24.21 -24.72 -21.83
N LYS A 36 24.62 -25.62 -22.73
CA LYS A 36 24.14 -25.79 -24.12
C LYS A 36 22.65 -26.16 -24.29
N TYR A 37 21.86 -26.15 -23.23
CA TYR A 37 20.43 -26.45 -23.28
C TYR A 37 19.62 -25.15 -23.16
N GLU A 38 19.35 -24.53 -24.31
CA GLU A 38 18.47 -23.36 -24.39
C GLU A 38 17.00 -23.80 -24.28
N ASP A 39 16.44 -23.78 -23.08
CA ASP A 39 14.98 -23.77 -22.94
C ASP A 39 14.44 -22.51 -23.62
N GLU A 40 13.66 -22.70 -24.69
CA GLU A 40 13.09 -21.62 -25.49
C GLU A 40 12.09 -20.76 -24.74
N ASN A 41 11.54 -21.28 -23.63
CA ASN A 41 10.59 -20.57 -22.79
C ASN A 41 11.25 -19.98 -21.54
N ALA A 42 12.54 -20.21 -21.34
CA ALA A 42 13.24 -19.64 -20.19
C ALA A 42 13.45 -18.12 -20.37
N PRO A 43 13.26 -17.32 -19.30
CA PRO A 43 13.61 -15.92 -19.34
C PRO A 43 15.12 -15.73 -19.50
N TYR A 44 15.53 -14.71 -20.25
CA TYR A 44 16.93 -14.48 -20.59
C TYR A 44 17.27 -12.98 -20.58
N ILE A 45 18.56 -12.67 -20.42
CA ILE A 45 19.08 -11.31 -20.52
C ILE A 45 19.35 -11.01 -21.99
N ALA A 46 18.67 -10.00 -22.54
CA ALA A 46 18.85 -9.57 -23.94
C ALA A 46 20.01 -8.60 -24.12
N ALA A 47 20.27 -7.76 -23.11
CA ALA A 47 21.36 -6.80 -23.12
C ALA A 47 21.77 -6.38 -21.70
N LYS A 48 23.04 -5.97 -21.58
CA LYS A 48 23.59 -5.30 -20.39
C LYS A 48 23.96 -3.86 -20.78
N PHE A 49 23.65 -2.91 -19.91
CA PHE A 49 23.97 -1.50 -20.10
C PHE A 49 24.70 -0.94 -18.88
N LEU A 50 25.74 -0.15 -19.10
CA LEU A 50 26.38 0.61 -18.03
C LEU A 50 25.45 1.75 -17.56
N GLN A 51 25.64 2.22 -16.32
CA GLN A 51 24.74 3.17 -15.64
C GLN A 51 24.30 4.38 -16.49
N ARG A 52 25.19 4.93 -17.33
CA ARG A 52 24.91 6.12 -18.16
C ARG A 52 24.60 5.82 -19.63
N ASN A 53 24.65 4.55 -20.03
CA ASN A 53 24.64 4.13 -21.44
C ASN A 53 23.37 3.35 -21.81
N ILE A 54 22.28 3.47 -21.04
CA ILE A 54 20.99 2.94 -21.49
C ILE A 54 20.50 3.76 -22.70
N PRO A 55 20.26 3.11 -23.85
CA PRO A 55 19.71 3.79 -25.01
C PRO A 55 18.23 4.12 -24.76
N TYR A 56 17.73 5.16 -25.43
CA TYR A 56 16.33 5.55 -25.31
C TYR A 56 15.40 4.57 -26.04
N THR A 57 15.86 3.99 -27.15
CA THR A 57 15.19 2.93 -27.88
C THR A 57 16.07 1.69 -27.94
N PHE A 58 15.45 0.51 -27.88
CA PHE A 58 16.15 -0.76 -28.03
C PHE A 58 15.34 -1.71 -28.92
N HIS A 59 15.98 -2.22 -29.97
CA HIS A 59 15.35 -3.17 -30.89
C HIS A 59 15.41 -4.59 -30.32
N LEU A 60 14.31 -5.03 -29.72
CA LEU A 60 14.18 -6.38 -29.21
C LEU A 60 14.10 -7.41 -30.35
N GLY A 61 14.76 -8.55 -30.20
CA GLY A 61 14.73 -9.63 -31.20
C GLY A 61 15.76 -9.54 -32.32
N SER A 62 16.78 -8.69 -32.21
CA SER A 62 17.75 -8.44 -33.30
C SER A 62 18.68 -9.61 -33.62
N GLY A 63 18.85 -10.57 -32.70
CA GLY A 63 19.80 -11.68 -32.84
C GLY A 63 21.26 -11.31 -32.52
N ILE A 64 21.53 -10.05 -32.18
CA ILE A 64 22.87 -9.53 -31.91
C ILE A 64 23.29 -9.88 -30.48
N GLU A 65 24.57 -10.17 -30.29
CA GLU A 65 25.18 -10.42 -28.98
C GLU A 65 25.96 -9.19 -28.50
N SER A 66 25.68 -8.76 -27.27
CA SER A 66 26.30 -7.59 -26.63
C SER A 66 26.69 -7.93 -25.19
N ASP A 67 27.93 -7.63 -24.79
CA ASP A 67 28.47 -7.91 -23.45
C ASP A 67 28.26 -9.38 -22.98
N GLY A 68 28.32 -10.32 -23.93
CA GLY A 68 28.11 -11.76 -23.70
C GLY A 68 26.66 -12.14 -23.41
N PHE A 69 25.69 -11.32 -23.83
CA PHE A 69 24.26 -11.60 -23.78
C PHE A 69 23.67 -11.48 -25.17
N LYS A 70 22.86 -12.47 -25.57
CA LYS A 70 22.28 -12.55 -26.92
C LYS A 70 20.83 -12.10 -26.92
N ASN A 71 20.51 -11.10 -27.73
CA ASN A 71 19.14 -10.68 -27.97
C ASN A 71 18.43 -11.69 -28.89
N LYS A 72 17.83 -12.75 -28.33
CA LYS A 72 17.24 -13.85 -29.10
C LYS A 72 16.12 -13.36 -30.02
N LYS A 73 16.07 -13.88 -31.26
CA LYS A 73 15.00 -13.57 -32.22
C LYS A 73 13.63 -13.95 -31.65
N LEU A 74 12.67 -13.04 -31.77
CA LEU A 74 11.29 -13.30 -31.32
C LEU A 74 10.60 -14.27 -32.27
N LYS A 75 9.72 -15.12 -31.73
CA LYS A 75 8.90 -16.07 -32.51
C LYS A 75 7.52 -15.49 -32.82
N ARG A 76 6.99 -15.80 -34.00
CA ARG A 76 5.60 -15.46 -34.38
C ARG A 76 4.61 -16.25 -33.52
N GLY A 77 3.54 -15.61 -33.08
CA GLY A 77 2.50 -16.24 -32.24
C GLY A 77 2.89 -16.45 -30.76
N LYS A 78 4.06 -15.96 -30.33
CA LYS A 78 4.44 -15.91 -28.91
C LYS A 78 4.46 -14.46 -28.43
N ARG A 79 4.01 -14.25 -27.19
CA ARG A 79 4.10 -12.98 -26.50
C ARG A 79 5.26 -13.00 -25.50
N TYR A 80 5.82 -11.83 -25.25
CA TYR A 80 6.95 -11.62 -24.37
C TYR A 80 6.68 -10.40 -23.50
N ARG A 81 7.14 -10.42 -22.26
CA ARG A 81 7.19 -9.23 -21.39
C ARG A 81 8.64 -8.88 -21.14
N ILE A 82 8.94 -7.61 -20.95
CA ILE A 82 10.29 -7.15 -20.60
C ILE A 82 10.27 -6.39 -19.29
N PHE A 83 11.39 -6.40 -18.60
CA PHE A 83 11.66 -5.51 -17.48
C PHE A 83 13.14 -5.16 -17.43
N VAL A 84 13.44 -4.03 -16.81
CA VAL A 84 14.81 -3.55 -16.61
C VAL A 84 15.18 -3.74 -15.14
N ARG A 85 16.33 -4.36 -14.89
CA ARG A 85 16.87 -4.55 -13.54
C ARG A 85 18.12 -3.72 -13.32
N ALA A 86 18.14 -2.89 -12.29
CA ALA A 86 19.31 -2.14 -11.86
C ALA A 86 20.08 -2.92 -10.80
N VAL A 87 21.38 -3.12 -10.99
CA VAL A 87 22.25 -3.83 -10.04
C VAL A 87 23.17 -2.83 -9.36
N VAL A 88 23.29 -2.95 -8.04
CA VAL A 88 24.13 -2.07 -7.22
C VAL A 88 25.52 -2.68 -7.04
N ASP A 89 26.55 -1.82 -7.13
CA ASP A 89 27.92 -2.19 -6.81
C ASP A 89 28.12 -2.22 -5.29
N THR A 90 27.93 -3.37 -4.67
CA THR A 90 28.20 -3.58 -3.24
C THR A 90 29.00 -4.86 -3.03
N PRO A 91 30.15 -4.82 -2.33
CA PRO A 91 31.10 -5.94 -2.26
C PRO A 91 30.60 -7.15 -1.44
N GLN A 92 29.47 -7.03 -0.74
CA GLN A 92 28.98 -8.07 0.19
C GLN A 92 27.56 -8.56 -0.11
N LYS A 93 26.80 -7.92 -1.01
CA LYS A 93 25.41 -8.30 -1.35
C LYS A 93 25.08 -8.00 -2.80
N HIS A 94 24.40 -8.94 -3.48
CA HIS A 94 23.81 -8.75 -4.80
C HIS A 94 22.49 -7.99 -4.69
N LEU A 95 22.56 -6.69 -4.40
CA LEU A 95 21.38 -5.84 -4.34
C LEU A 95 20.94 -5.44 -5.75
N TYR A 96 19.65 -5.63 -6.03
CA TYR A 96 19.03 -5.22 -7.28
C TYR A 96 17.63 -4.65 -7.04
N THR A 97 17.16 -3.84 -7.98
CA THR A 97 15.76 -3.40 -8.08
C THR A 97 15.29 -3.56 -9.51
N SER A 98 14.04 -3.99 -9.70
CA SER A 98 13.48 -4.26 -11.03
C SER A 98 12.33 -3.30 -11.33
N SER A 99 12.21 -2.89 -12.60
CA SER A 99 11.01 -2.20 -13.07
C SER A 99 9.81 -3.15 -13.09
N PRO A 100 8.57 -2.61 -13.12
CA PRO A 100 7.40 -3.38 -13.51
C PRO A 100 7.58 -4.03 -14.89
N PHE A 101 6.78 -5.06 -15.18
CA PHE A 101 6.71 -5.62 -16.52
C PHE A 101 6.10 -4.62 -17.50
N SER A 102 6.60 -4.66 -18.74
CA SER A 102 5.93 -4.03 -19.88
C SER A 102 4.60 -4.71 -20.18
N GLU A 103 3.80 -4.05 -21.01
CA GLU A 103 2.73 -4.71 -21.76
C GLU A 103 3.29 -5.87 -22.61
N TYR A 104 2.40 -6.79 -23.00
CA TYR A 104 2.77 -7.93 -23.82
C TYR A 104 3.24 -7.49 -25.20
N LEU A 105 4.46 -7.88 -25.55
CA LEU A 105 5.09 -7.64 -26.84
C LEU A 105 4.98 -8.90 -27.70
N ALA A 106 4.54 -8.76 -28.94
CA ALA A 106 4.52 -9.85 -29.90
C ALA A 106 4.77 -9.34 -31.33
N LEU A 107 5.20 -10.23 -32.21
CA LEU A 107 5.50 -9.88 -33.61
C LEU A 107 4.25 -9.55 -34.44
N ASP A 108 3.06 -9.89 -33.96
CA ASP A 108 1.76 -9.60 -34.56
C ASP A 108 1.13 -8.29 -34.04
N MET A 109 1.83 -7.56 -33.18
CA MET A 109 1.37 -6.24 -32.75
C MET A 109 1.35 -5.25 -33.91
N ARG A 110 0.44 -4.27 -33.82
CA ARG A 110 0.38 -3.15 -34.76
C ARG A 110 1.75 -2.47 -34.80
N GLU A 111 2.30 -2.32 -36.00
CA GLU A 111 3.56 -1.62 -36.19
C GLU A 111 3.45 -0.19 -35.63
N ALA A 112 4.53 0.29 -35.00
CA ALA A 112 4.56 1.64 -34.50
C ALA A 112 4.23 2.61 -35.65
N PRO A 113 3.40 3.66 -35.41
CA PRO A 113 3.09 4.64 -36.44
C PRO A 113 4.38 5.14 -37.10
N PRO A 114 4.44 5.24 -38.44
CA PRO A 114 5.61 5.78 -39.11
C PRO A 114 5.89 7.20 -38.58
N GLY A 115 7.06 7.38 -37.96
CA GLY A 115 7.44 8.62 -37.31
C GLY A 115 8.87 8.53 -36.76
N GLU A 116 9.43 9.68 -36.34
CA GLU A 116 10.69 9.67 -35.62
C GLU A 116 10.53 8.89 -34.30
N PRO A 117 11.54 8.08 -33.90
CA PRO A 117 11.53 7.47 -32.59
C PRO A 117 11.38 8.56 -31.53
N PRO A 118 10.68 8.28 -30.42
CA PRO A 118 10.47 9.30 -29.40
C PRO A 118 11.84 9.84 -28.94
N LYS A 119 11.92 11.15 -28.70
CA LYS A 119 13.14 11.78 -28.19
C LYS A 119 13.11 11.75 -26.67
N ARG A 120 14.27 11.61 -26.04
CA ARG A 120 14.39 11.68 -24.58
C ARG A 120 13.77 13.01 -24.11
N PRO A 121 12.76 12.99 -23.22
CA PRO A 121 12.21 14.22 -22.65
C PRO A 121 13.33 15.05 -22.03
N ASN A 122 13.37 16.34 -22.34
CA ASN A 122 14.35 17.24 -21.74
C ASN A 122 14.02 17.39 -20.25
N PRO A 123 14.89 16.98 -19.30
CA PRO A 123 14.60 17.05 -17.87
C PRO A 123 14.34 18.48 -17.37
N ASN A 124 14.77 19.49 -18.14
CA ASN A 124 14.67 20.90 -17.81
C ASN A 124 13.52 21.62 -18.55
N ALA A 125 12.73 20.91 -19.36
CA ALA A 125 11.56 21.50 -20.00
C ALA A 125 10.35 21.43 -19.06
N PRO A 126 9.55 22.50 -18.94
CA PRO A 126 8.28 22.42 -18.22
C PRO A 126 7.38 21.37 -18.87
N VAL A 127 6.93 20.41 -18.08
CA VAL A 127 6.01 19.35 -18.52
C VAL A 127 4.62 19.96 -18.63
N GLU A 128 4.23 20.36 -19.83
CA GLU A 128 2.80 20.58 -20.13
C GLU A 128 2.12 19.21 -20.25
N PRO A 129 1.01 18.97 -19.54
CA PRO A 129 0.24 17.74 -19.70
C PRO A 129 -0.52 17.82 -21.03
N ASP A 130 0.15 17.44 -22.11
CA ASP A 130 -0.44 17.38 -23.44
C ASP A 130 -1.30 16.11 -23.55
N VAL A 131 -2.47 16.15 -22.93
CA VAL A 131 -3.58 15.23 -23.21
C VAL A 131 -4.79 16.09 -23.53
N SER A 132 -4.97 16.39 -24.81
CA SER A 132 -6.18 17.01 -25.34
C SER A 132 -7.35 16.02 -25.29
N MET A 133 -7.87 15.78 -24.08
CA MET A 133 -9.19 15.17 -23.92
C MET A 133 -10.22 16.21 -24.37
N ASN A 134 -11.01 15.86 -25.38
CA ASN A 134 -12.13 16.63 -25.90
C ASN A 134 -13.16 16.89 -24.78
N ARG A 135 -13.05 18.04 -24.10
CA ARG A 135 -13.81 18.42 -22.88
C ARG A 135 -15.33 18.58 -23.09
N ASN A 136 -15.82 18.52 -24.32
CA ASN A 136 -17.21 18.86 -24.63
C ASN A 136 -18.22 17.71 -24.41
N ALA A 137 -17.78 16.49 -24.10
CA ALA A 137 -18.67 15.34 -23.88
C ALA A 137 -18.94 15.02 -22.39
N GLU A 138 -18.08 15.49 -21.47
CA GLU A 138 -18.17 15.14 -20.04
C GLU A 138 -19.06 16.09 -19.22
N GLU A 139 -19.28 17.33 -19.69
CA GLU A 139 -20.14 18.29 -18.97
C GLU A 139 -21.61 17.85 -18.94
N ALA A 140 -22.09 17.13 -19.97
CA ALA A 140 -23.44 16.62 -19.99
C ALA A 140 -23.63 15.41 -19.06
N GLY A 141 -22.66 14.50 -18.98
CA GLY A 141 -22.75 13.29 -18.14
C GLY A 141 -22.68 13.59 -16.64
N MET A 142 -21.89 14.60 -16.25
CA MET A 142 -21.72 14.97 -14.85
C MET A 142 -23.00 15.56 -14.24
N VAL A 143 -23.78 16.33 -15.02
CA VAL A 143 -25.05 16.91 -14.55
C VAL A 143 -26.09 15.82 -14.24
N TRP A 144 -26.15 14.75 -15.04
CA TRP A 144 -27.05 13.61 -14.79
C TRP A 144 -26.66 12.78 -13.56
N ILE A 145 -25.39 12.78 -13.16
CA ILE A 145 -24.91 12.08 -11.96
C ILE A 145 -25.06 12.97 -10.72
N VAL A 146 -24.76 14.26 -10.84
CA VAL A 146 -24.77 15.22 -9.73
C VAL A 146 -26.20 15.62 -9.34
N GLY A 147 -27.13 15.73 -10.30
CA GLY A 147 -28.53 16.07 -10.05
C GLY A 147 -29.24 15.16 -9.04
N PRO A 148 -29.20 13.82 -9.22
CA PRO A 148 -29.78 12.86 -8.27
C PRO A 148 -29.16 12.96 -6.87
N ILE A 149 -27.84 13.16 -6.77
CA ILE A 149 -27.15 13.27 -5.48
C ILE A 149 -27.61 14.51 -4.72
N ILE A 150 -27.73 15.64 -5.42
CA ILE A 150 -28.26 16.89 -4.83
C ILE A 150 -29.72 16.70 -4.40
N ALA A 151 -30.54 16.01 -5.20
CA ALA A 151 -31.94 15.75 -4.87
C ALA A 151 -32.08 14.88 -3.60
N VAL A 152 -31.25 13.85 -3.44
CA VAL A 152 -31.24 12.99 -2.24
C VAL A 152 -30.78 13.78 -1.01
N LEU A 153 -29.74 14.61 -1.14
CA LEU A 153 -29.29 15.49 -0.06
C LEU A 153 -30.41 16.47 0.36
N PHE A 154 -31.08 17.11 -0.59
CA PHE A 154 -32.20 18.00 -0.29
C PHE A 154 -33.36 17.28 0.40
N LEU A 155 -33.73 16.09 -0.06
CA LEU A 155 -34.76 15.27 0.59
C LEU A 155 -34.37 14.90 2.03
N SER A 156 -33.12 14.52 2.27
CA SER A 156 -32.62 14.21 3.62
C SER A 156 -32.71 15.42 4.56
N ILE A 157 -32.37 16.62 4.07
CA ILE A 157 -32.48 17.86 4.83
C ILE A 157 -33.95 18.18 5.15
N ILE A 158 -34.86 17.98 4.20
CA ILE A 158 -36.31 18.16 4.43
C ILE A 158 -36.84 17.17 5.47
N PHE A 159 -36.41 15.91 5.44
CA PHE A 159 -36.80 14.92 6.45
C PHE A 159 -36.26 15.27 7.84
N VAL A 160 -35.01 15.74 7.95
CA VAL A 160 -34.42 16.19 9.21
C VAL A 160 -35.15 17.43 9.74
N LEU A 161 -35.45 18.41 8.89
CA LEU A 161 -36.21 19.60 9.27
C LEU A 161 -37.63 19.25 9.68
N GLY A 162 -38.30 18.34 8.95
CA GLY A 162 -39.63 17.82 9.30
C GLY A 162 -39.61 17.09 10.65
N TYR A 163 -38.58 16.29 10.92
CA TYR A 163 -38.38 15.63 12.20
C TYR A 163 -38.15 16.64 13.34
N ILE A 164 -37.32 17.66 13.13
CA ILE A 164 -37.08 18.75 14.09
C ILE A 164 -38.37 19.55 14.33
N PHE A 165 -39.17 19.83 13.30
CA PHE A 165 -40.45 20.52 13.44
C PHE A 165 -41.47 19.67 14.21
N LYS A 166 -41.52 18.36 13.93
CA LYS A 166 -42.38 17.41 14.65
C LYS A 166 -41.93 17.24 16.11
N ARG A 167 -40.63 17.35 16.39
CA ARG A 167 -40.04 17.35 17.74
C ARG A 167 -40.30 18.68 18.47
N LYS A 168 -40.22 19.83 17.78
CA LYS A 168 -40.54 21.17 18.32
C LYS A 168 -42.01 21.38 18.64
N ARG A 169 -42.93 20.68 17.98
CA ARG A 169 -44.38 20.70 18.31
C ARG A 169 -44.74 19.90 19.57
N ARG A 170 -43.77 19.28 20.25
CA ARG A 170 -43.93 18.81 21.63
C ARG A 170 -43.20 19.82 22.53
N PRO A 171 -43.90 20.78 23.18
CA PRO A 171 -43.24 21.68 24.11
C PRO A 171 -42.73 20.88 25.31
N CYS A 172 -41.49 21.18 25.65
CA CYS A 172 -40.75 20.65 26.79
C CYS A 172 -41.55 20.81 28.09
N LYS A 173 -41.63 19.73 28.87
CA LYS A 173 -41.85 19.84 30.32
C LYS A 173 -40.48 20.20 30.94
N ALA A 174 -40.52 21.24 31.75
CA ALA A 174 -39.42 22.02 32.32
C ALA A 174 -38.18 21.20 32.77
N ALA A 175 -37.01 21.76 32.47
CA ALA A 175 -35.75 21.44 33.11
C ALA A 175 -35.50 22.50 34.19
N ASP A 176 -35.49 22.07 35.45
CA ASP A 176 -34.93 22.80 36.59
C ASP A 176 -33.76 21.97 37.14
N GLY A 177 -32.63 22.63 37.41
CA GLY A 177 -31.59 22.12 38.31
C GLY A 177 -30.30 21.62 37.65
N PRO A 178 -29.15 22.29 37.87
CA PRO A 178 -27.85 21.94 37.32
C PRO A 178 -27.03 21.03 38.27
N ALA A 179 -25.90 20.56 37.74
CA ALA A 179 -24.73 20.06 38.45
C ALA A 179 -24.78 18.60 38.97
N VAL A 180 -23.74 17.87 38.52
CA VAL A 180 -23.02 16.84 39.26
C VAL A 180 -23.86 15.65 39.73
N THR A 181 -23.73 14.51 39.05
CA THR A 181 -23.50 13.21 39.69
C THR A 181 -23.22 12.13 38.65
N ARG A 182 -22.12 11.41 38.85
CA ARG A 182 -21.85 10.11 38.25
C ARG A 182 -23.04 9.16 38.49
N PRO A 183 -23.39 8.25 37.57
CA PRO A 183 -24.00 6.99 37.95
C PRO A 183 -22.95 5.88 37.87
N LEU A 184 -22.48 5.48 39.05
CA LEU A 184 -22.14 4.10 39.32
C LEU A 184 -23.42 3.28 39.07
N MET A 185 -23.44 2.43 38.05
CA MET A 185 -24.36 1.30 37.99
C MET A 185 -23.59 0.05 37.57
N ALA A 186 -23.02 -0.59 38.59
CA ALA A 186 -22.91 -2.02 38.64
C ALA A 186 -24.29 -2.57 39.04
N ALA A 187 -24.89 -3.39 38.19
CA ALA A 187 -25.72 -4.55 38.58
C ALA A 187 -26.24 -5.25 37.31
N ASP A 188 -25.60 -6.38 37.03
CA ASP A 188 -26.29 -7.67 36.94
C ASP A 188 -27.13 -7.96 35.68
N ILE A 189 -26.47 -8.44 34.62
CA ILE A 189 -27.01 -9.53 33.79
C ILE A 189 -25.84 -10.47 33.42
N GLY A 190 -25.83 -11.65 34.04
CA GLY A 190 -25.10 -12.81 33.50
C GLY A 190 -23.91 -13.32 34.30
N ALA A 191 -24.01 -13.39 35.63
CA ALA A 191 -23.14 -14.27 36.41
C ALA A 191 -23.51 -15.73 36.12
N GLY A 192 -22.74 -16.34 35.23
CA GLY A 192 -22.74 -17.78 34.94
C GLY A 192 -21.31 -18.25 34.78
N ASP A 193 -20.67 -18.43 35.92
CA ASP A 193 -19.44 -19.20 36.15
C ASP A 193 -18.07 -18.47 36.06
N LEU A 194 -17.43 -18.49 37.23
CA LEU A 194 -15.99 -18.44 37.55
C LEU A 194 -15.27 -17.08 37.79
N SER A 195 -14.98 -16.90 39.09
CA SER A 195 -13.91 -16.12 39.72
C SER A 195 -14.12 -14.61 39.97
N THR A 196 -14.54 -14.32 41.20
CA THR A 196 -14.23 -13.10 41.94
C THR A 196 -12.71 -12.95 42.07
N THR A 197 -12.09 -12.21 41.16
CA THR A 197 -10.72 -11.71 41.35
C THR A 197 -10.77 -10.24 41.01
N ASP A 198 -10.47 -9.36 41.96
CA ASP A 198 -10.19 -7.95 41.63
C ASP A 198 -9.16 -7.95 40.49
N PRO A 199 -9.41 -7.25 39.37
CA PRO A 199 -8.52 -7.26 38.22
C PRO A 199 -7.19 -6.65 38.65
N THR A 200 -6.24 -7.51 38.96
CA THR A 200 -4.87 -7.16 39.37
C THR A 200 -4.02 -6.79 38.15
N ASP A 201 -4.48 -7.14 36.95
CA ASP A 201 -3.84 -6.79 35.70
C ASP A 201 -4.17 -5.33 35.30
N PRO A 202 -3.17 -4.43 35.24
CA PRO A 202 -3.37 -3.06 34.77
C PRO A 202 -3.96 -2.96 33.35
N VAL A 203 -3.80 -3.99 32.51
CA VAL A 203 -4.40 -4.06 31.17
C VAL A 203 -5.90 -4.28 31.26
N GLU A 204 -6.34 -5.17 32.14
CA GLU A 204 -7.75 -5.49 32.35
C GLU A 204 -8.47 -4.31 33.04
N MET A 205 -7.80 -3.67 34.01
CA MET A 205 -8.26 -2.42 34.62
C MET A 205 -8.41 -1.29 33.60
N ARG A 206 -7.46 -1.12 32.68
CA ARG A 206 -7.58 -0.13 31.59
C ARG A 206 -8.77 -0.47 30.69
N ARG A 207 -8.97 -1.75 30.36
CA ARG A 207 -10.08 -2.20 29.50
C ARG A 207 -11.46 -1.91 30.10
N ILE A 208 -11.62 -2.05 31.42
CA ILE A 208 -12.88 -1.73 32.13
C ILE A 208 -13.12 -0.21 32.14
N ASN A 209 -12.08 0.59 32.35
CA ASN A 209 -12.19 2.05 32.47
C ASN A 209 -12.24 2.77 31.11
N PHE A 210 -11.73 2.16 30.04
CA PHE A 210 -11.62 2.75 28.70
C PHE A 210 -12.21 1.79 27.65
N GLN A 211 -13.53 1.71 27.60
CA GLN A 211 -14.22 0.95 26.55
C GLN A 211 -14.16 1.73 25.23
N THR A 212 -13.62 1.09 24.18
CA THR A 212 -13.69 1.63 22.81
C THR A 212 -14.90 1.06 22.08
N PRO A 213 -15.46 1.78 21.09
CA PRO A 213 -16.56 1.24 20.26
C PRO A 213 -16.21 -0.12 19.61
N ALA A 214 -14.94 -0.34 19.27
CA ALA A 214 -14.44 -1.61 18.73
C ALA A 214 -14.60 -2.79 19.71
N MET A 215 -14.52 -2.55 21.02
CA MET A 215 -14.73 -3.60 22.03
C MET A 215 -16.18 -4.07 22.13
N ILE A 216 -17.14 -3.28 21.62
CA ILE A 216 -18.56 -3.66 21.58
C ILE A 216 -18.81 -4.63 20.41
N SER A 217 -18.14 -4.42 19.28
CA SER A 217 -18.27 -5.27 18.09
C SER A 217 -17.35 -6.50 18.12
N HIS A 218 -16.25 -6.45 18.87
CA HIS A 218 -15.24 -7.50 18.97
C HIS A 218 -15.03 -7.90 20.45
N PRO A 219 -15.89 -8.78 21.01
CA PRO A 219 -15.80 -9.17 22.42
C PRO A 219 -14.58 -10.08 22.68
N PRO A 220 -14.10 -10.17 23.94
CA PRO A 220 -13.06 -11.12 24.32
C PRO A 220 -13.44 -12.57 23.97
N ILE A 221 -12.46 -13.34 23.51
CA ILE A 221 -12.65 -14.73 23.08
C ILE A 221 -12.16 -15.66 24.20
N PRO A 222 -13.02 -16.53 24.78
CA PRO A 222 -12.59 -17.54 25.74
C PRO A 222 -11.53 -18.47 25.12
N ILE A 223 -10.54 -18.87 25.93
CA ILE A 223 -9.43 -19.72 25.45
C ILE A 223 -9.96 -21.05 24.88
N SER A 224 -11.01 -21.61 25.49
CA SER A 224 -11.69 -22.83 25.02
C SER A 224 -12.28 -22.69 23.62
N GLU A 225 -12.66 -21.48 23.21
CA GLU A 225 -13.27 -21.20 21.91
C GLU A 225 -12.29 -20.65 20.87
N LEU A 226 -11.06 -20.32 21.27
CA LEU A 226 -10.08 -19.65 20.42
C LEU A 226 -9.82 -20.42 19.11
N ALA A 227 -9.68 -21.74 19.19
CA ALA A 227 -9.48 -22.59 18.00
C ALA A 227 -10.65 -22.47 17.00
N ASN A 228 -11.88 -22.66 17.49
CA ASN A 228 -13.11 -22.56 16.69
C ASN A 228 -13.32 -21.14 16.14
N HIS A 229 -12.88 -20.11 16.88
CA HIS A 229 -12.93 -18.73 16.44
C HIS A 229 -11.97 -18.48 15.27
N ILE A 230 -10.71 -18.93 15.38
CA ILE A 230 -9.71 -18.81 14.31
C ILE A 230 -10.16 -19.56 13.05
N GLU A 231 -10.73 -20.77 13.18
CA GLU A 231 -11.26 -21.51 12.02
C GLU A 231 -12.38 -20.75 11.30
N ARG A 232 -13.29 -20.14 12.06
CA ARG A 232 -14.35 -19.28 11.50
C ARG A 232 -13.79 -18.05 10.79
N LEU A 233 -12.71 -17.46 11.28
CA LEU A 233 -12.06 -16.31 10.65
C LEU A 233 -11.30 -16.68 9.37
N LYS A 234 -10.65 -17.86 9.34
CA LYS A 234 -9.91 -18.37 8.17
C LYS A 234 -10.81 -18.87 7.04
N ALA A 235 -12.04 -19.28 7.38
CA ALA A 235 -13.00 -19.77 6.39
C ALA A 235 -13.20 -18.77 5.24
N ASN A 236 -13.47 -19.30 4.05
CA ASN A 236 -13.64 -18.51 2.82
C ASN A 236 -12.45 -17.58 2.55
N ASP A 237 -11.23 -18.14 2.54
CA ASP A 237 -10.00 -17.40 2.20
C ASP A 237 -9.77 -16.17 3.09
N ASN A 238 -9.93 -16.34 4.41
CA ASN A 238 -9.69 -15.30 5.41
C ASN A 238 -10.56 -14.04 5.27
N ILE A 239 -11.72 -14.09 4.58
CA ILE A 239 -12.57 -12.91 4.38
C ILE A 239 -12.93 -12.22 5.70
N LYS A 240 -13.29 -13.00 6.74
CA LYS A 240 -13.64 -12.44 8.05
C LYS A 240 -12.41 -11.89 8.77
N PHE A 241 -11.26 -12.55 8.63
CA PHE A 241 -9.98 -12.05 9.12
C PHE A 241 -9.65 -10.67 8.53
N SER A 242 -9.80 -10.52 7.22
CA SER A 242 -9.57 -9.25 6.53
C SER A 242 -10.57 -8.18 6.97
N GLN A 243 -11.86 -8.52 7.06
CA GLN A 243 -12.89 -7.57 7.51
C GLN A 243 -12.65 -7.08 8.95
N GLU A 244 -12.27 -7.98 9.85
CA GLU A 244 -11.96 -7.64 11.23
C GLU A 244 -10.70 -6.77 11.32
N TYR A 245 -9.64 -7.13 10.59
CA TYR A 245 -8.39 -6.35 10.54
C TYR A 245 -8.59 -4.94 9.99
N GLU A 246 -9.31 -4.78 8.87
CA GLU A 246 -9.59 -3.47 8.28
C GLU A 246 -10.52 -2.62 9.15
N SER A 247 -11.24 -3.22 10.10
CA SER A 247 -12.09 -2.50 11.06
C SER A 247 -11.32 -1.91 12.25
N ILE A 248 -10.01 -2.15 12.36
CA ILE A 248 -9.18 -1.63 13.45
C ILE A 248 -8.97 -0.13 13.25
N GLU A 249 -9.77 0.68 13.93
CA GLU A 249 -9.65 2.13 13.94
C GLU A 249 -9.39 2.65 15.37
N PRO A 250 -8.27 3.36 15.63
CA PRO A 250 -7.98 3.91 16.95
C PRO A 250 -8.92 5.07 17.34
N GLY A 251 -9.65 5.66 16.38
CA GLY A 251 -10.65 6.70 16.62
C GLY A 251 -10.12 8.04 17.15
N GLN A 252 -8.82 8.13 17.39
CA GLN A 252 -8.13 9.30 17.95
C GLN A 252 -7.15 9.88 16.93
N GLN A 253 -7.02 11.21 16.92
CA GLN A 253 -5.99 11.89 16.14
C GLN A 253 -4.68 11.96 16.92
N PHE A 254 -3.57 11.71 16.24
CA PHE A 254 -2.24 11.73 16.82
C PHE A 254 -1.35 12.73 16.07
N THR A 255 -0.38 13.29 16.77
CA THR A 255 0.70 14.11 16.18
C THR A 255 2.00 13.32 16.15
N TRP A 256 2.91 13.74 15.26
CA TRP A 256 4.21 13.12 15.06
C TRP A 256 5.27 14.14 14.68
N ASP A 257 5.20 15.31 15.30
CA ASP A 257 5.99 16.49 14.92
C ASP A 257 7.49 16.22 15.08
N HIS A 258 7.89 15.52 16.15
CA HIS A 258 9.30 15.18 16.40
C HIS A 258 9.85 14.21 15.35
N SER A 259 9.01 13.28 14.90
CA SER A 259 9.37 12.33 13.83
C SER A 259 9.54 13.02 12.48
N SER A 260 8.83 14.14 12.25
CA SER A 260 8.86 14.92 11.01
C SER A 260 9.92 16.02 10.98
N MET A 261 10.57 16.34 12.11
CA MET A 261 11.65 17.34 12.16
C MET A 261 12.78 16.99 11.18
N GLU A 262 13.31 17.99 10.47
CA GLU A 262 14.34 17.79 9.45
C GLU A 262 15.56 17.02 9.97
N VAL A 263 16.00 17.34 11.20
CA VAL A 263 17.13 16.70 11.88
C VAL A 263 16.87 15.24 12.29
N ASN A 264 15.60 14.80 12.31
CA ASN A 264 15.17 13.48 12.76
C ASN A 264 14.75 12.56 11.62
N LYS A 265 14.47 13.09 10.42
CA LYS A 265 14.07 12.29 9.25
C LYS A 265 15.06 11.17 8.93
N SER A 266 16.36 11.44 9.02
CA SER A 266 17.42 10.45 8.77
C SER A 266 17.52 9.37 9.86
N LYS A 267 16.91 9.59 11.03
CA LYS A 267 16.86 8.63 12.14
C LYS A 267 15.70 7.63 11.99
N ASN A 268 14.82 7.84 11.02
CA ASN A 268 13.74 6.91 10.68
C ASN A 268 14.19 5.95 9.59
N ARG A 269 14.05 4.63 9.82
CA ARG A 269 14.35 3.62 8.79
C ARG A 269 13.44 3.77 7.58
N TYR A 270 12.17 4.08 7.81
CA TYR A 270 11.16 4.32 6.79
C TYR A 270 10.43 5.61 7.09
N ALA A 271 10.18 6.45 6.08
CA ALA A 271 9.53 7.75 6.28
C ALA A 271 8.05 7.64 6.70
N ASN A 272 7.40 6.52 6.37
CA ASN A 272 6.01 6.21 6.73
C ASN A 272 5.87 5.41 8.03
N VAL A 273 6.98 5.07 8.69
CA VAL A 273 6.98 4.38 9.99
C VAL A 273 7.64 5.32 11.00
N ILE A 274 6.81 5.92 11.84
CA ILE A 274 7.13 7.07 12.69
C ILE A 274 6.62 6.85 14.11
N ALA A 275 7.17 7.61 15.06
CA ALA A 275 6.70 7.59 16.44
C ALA A 275 5.69 8.73 16.70
N TYR A 276 4.57 8.42 17.35
CA TYR A 276 3.62 9.43 17.82
C TYR A 276 4.13 10.18 19.04
N ASP A 277 3.90 11.49 19.11
CA ASP A 277 4.50 12.35 20.14
C ASP A 277 4.06 11.98 21.56
N HIS A 278 2.80 11.58 21.74
CA HIS A 278 2.21 11.31 23.05
C HIS A 278 2.74 10.01 23.71
N SER A 279 3.33 9.10 22.92
CA SER A 279 3.83 7.81 23.39
C SER A 279 5.28 7.54 23.01
N ARG A 280 5.98 8.51 22.40
CA ARG A 280 7.38 8.32 22.00
C ARG A 280 8.29 8.17 23.22
N VAL A 281 9.35 7.38 23.06
CA VAL A 281 10.45 7.35 24.03
C VAL A 281 11.26 8.64 23.89
N ILE A 282 11.55 9.29 25.02
CA ILE A 282 12.30 10.55 25.07
C ILE A 282 13.69 10.24 25.64
N LEU A 283 14.73 10.42 24.82
CA LEU A 283 16.11 10.28 25.26
C LEU A 283 16.53 11.50 26.08
N GLN A 284 17.53 11.32 26.95
CA GLN A 284 18.15 12.43 27.65
C GLN A 284 18.76 13.42 26.63
N PRO A 285 18.36 14.71 26.63
CA PRO A 285 18.88 15.68 25.67
C PRO A 285 20.39 15.87 25.83
N LEU A 286 21.08 16.04 24.70
CA LEU A 286 22.48 16.45 24.65
C LEU A 286 22.55 17.97 24.46
N ASP A 287 23.37 18.65 25.27
CA ASP A 287 23.50 20.11 25.24
C ASP A 287 23.87 20.62 23.83
N GLY A 288 23.10 21.58 23.34
CA GLY A 288 23.32 22.22 22.03
C GLY A 288 22.91 21.39 20.80
N GLN A 289 22.40 20.16 20.98
CA GLN A 289 22.00 19.30 19.85
C GLN A 289 20.47 19.23 19.68
N VAL A 290 19.97 19.92 18.66
CA VAL A 290 18.54 19.85 18.27
C VAL A 290 18.19 18.43 17.81
N GLY A 291 17.13 17.85 18.38
CA GLY A 291 16.70 16.48 18.10
C GLY A 291 17.53 15.39 18.80
N GLY A 292 18.40 15.74 19.76
CA GLY A 292 19.14 14.76 20.57
C GLY A 292 18.25 13.86 21.42
N ASP A 293 17.01 14.27 21.70
CA ASP A 293 16.01 13.55 22.48
C ASP A 293 15.22 12.51 21.67
N TYR A 294 15.43 12.44 20.35
CA TYR A 294 14.59 11.67 19.44
C TYR A 294 15.16 10.28 19.12
N ILE A 295 14.30 9.27 19.30
CA ILE A 295 14.43 7.92 18.77
C ILE A 295 13.07 7.47 18.22
N ASN A 296 13.05 6.73 17.12
CA ASN A 296 11.82 6.16 16.58
C ASN A 296 11.42 4.91 17.40
N ALA A 297 10.72 5.15 18.51
CA ALA A 297 10.20 4.14 19.42
C ALA A 297 8.99 4.69 20.21
N ASN A 298 8.05 3.81 20.54
CA ASN A 298 6.88 4.09 21.39
C ASN A 298 6.83 3.09 22.56
N TYR A 299 6.25 3.50 23.70
CA TYR A 299 6.03 2.65 24.88
C TYR A 299 4.98 1.54 24.66
#